data_AF-A0A817ZFP8-F1
#
_entry.id   AF-A0A817ZFP8-F1
#
_cell.length_a   1.000
_cell.length_b   1.000
_cell.length_c   1.000
_cell.angle_alpha   90.00
_cell.angle_beta   90.00
_cell.angle_gamma   90.00
#
_symmetry.space_group_name_H-M   'P 1'
#
loop_
_entity.id
_entity.type
_entity.pdbx_description
1 polymer ?
#
loop_
_entity_poly.entity_id
_entity_poly.type
_entity_poly.pdbx_seq_one_letter_code
_entity_poly.pdbx_strand_id
1 'polypeptide(L)'
;MRSAEYISLVLLTISLVKGIPFPPEDETSDKKEIIARDIGTCYLWYWSQPNPDSLLAKTLKPPCSISAAFPPTLPGGWTTDPGCDASQQPNTCNLHKGAYGCYRHALSSTGPGAQACYDKNGQWISDPWKGAGTLDAETPLGDTIQAGKHFVADVVPYYDCCKLTLFFQKHICNLYYEKRPPGQCQN
;
A
#
# COMPACT_ATOMS: atom_id res chain seq x y z
N MET A 1 -27.23 0.14 -12.21
CA MET A 1 -27.27 1.44 -12.92
C MET A 1 -26.26 2.38 -12.28
N ARG A 2 -25.36 2.92 -13.12
CA ARG A 2 -24.55 4.14 -12.92
C ARG A 2 -23.45 4.13 -11.86
N SER A 3 -22.26 3.68 -12.26
CA SER A 3 -20.99 4.13 -11.64
C SER A 3 -19.72 3.78 -12.43
N ALA A 4 -19.80 2.96 -13.49
CA ALA A 4 -18.63 2.58 -14.30
C ALA A 4 -18.39 3.47 -15.55
N GLU A 5 -19.31 4.36 -15.92
CA GLU A 5 -19.24 5.11 -17.19
C GLU A 5 -18.60 6.51 -17.09
N TYR A 6 -18.24 6.99 -15.89
CA TYR A 6 -17.73 8.37 -15.73
C TYR A 6 -16.19 8.50 -15.69
N ILE A 7 -15.45 7.42 -15.48
CA ILE A 7 -13.97 7.50 -15.41
C ILE A 7 -13.35 7.40 -16.82
N SER A 8 -14.06 6.82 -17.79
CA SER A 8 -13.56 6.68 -19.16
C SER A 8 -13.69 7.94 -20.03
N LEU A 9 -14.40 8.98 -19.56
CA LEU A 9 -14.73 10.15 -20.39
C LEU A 9 -13.74 11.32 -20.26
N VAL A 10 -12.85 11.32 -19.25
CA VAL A 10 -11.88 12.40 -19.05
C VAL A 10 -10.58 12.20 -19.84
N LEU A 11 -10.31 10.98 -20.35
CA LEU A 11 -9.13 10.69 -21.16
C LEU A 11 -9.39 10.79 -22.69
N LEU A 12 -10.59 11.16 -23.12
CA LEU A 12 -11.02 11.05 -24.53
C LEU A 12 -11.29 12.38 -25.25
N THR A 13 -10.66 13.49 -24.84
CA THR A 13 -10.88 14.82 -25.44
C THR A 13 -9.65 15.49 -26.06
N ILE A 14 -8.64 14.73 -26.52
CA ILE A 14 -7.53 15.30 -27.31
C ILE A 14 -7.38 14.72 -28.74
N SER A 15 -8.13 13.69 -29.13
CA SER A 15 -7.90 13.04 -30.43
C SER A 15 -9.09 13.12 -31.38
N LEU A 16 -9.47 14.33 -31.80
CA LEU A 16 -10.44 14.53 -32.87
C LEU A 16 -10.03 15.64 -33.85
N VAL A 17 -8.82 15.62 -34.40
CA VAL A 17 -8.52 16.34 -35.65
C VAL A 17 -7.45 15.60 -36.47
N LYS A 18 -7.92 14.75 -37.40
CA LYS A 18 -7.31 14.28 -38.66
C LYS A 18 -7.40 12.76 -38.82
N GLY A 19 -8.20 12.35 -39.81
CA GLY A 19 -8.32 10.97 -40.27
C GLY A 19 -6.99 10.46 -40.81
N ILE A 20 -6.30 9.68 -40.00
CA ILE A 20 -5.21 8.80 -40.42
C ILE A 20 -5.75 7.38 -40.21
N PRO A 21 -5.62 6.48 -41.19
CA PRO A 21 -6.02 5.10 -41.00
C PRO A 21 -5.15 4.51 -39.88
N PHE A 22 -5.77 4.15 -38.75
CA PHE A 22 -5.08 3.43 -37.68
C PHE A 22 -4.60 2.10 -38.27
N PRO A 23 -3.28 1.82 -38.26
CA PRO A 23 -2.80 0.47 -38.53
C PRO A 23 -3.39 -0.47 -37.46
N PRO A 24 -3.57 -1.77 -37.77
CA PRO A 24 -4.14 -2.70 -36.82
C PRO A 24 -3.35 -2.65 -35.50
N GLU A 25 -4.05 -2.31 -34.40
CA GLU A 25 -3.49 -2.23 -33.05
C GLU A 25 -2.86 -3.57 -32.68
N ASP A 26 -1.54 -3.56 -32.51
CA ASP A 26 -0.79 -4.70 -31.98
C ASP A 26 -0.95 -4.70 -30.47
N GLU A 27 -1.74 -5.64 -29.94
CA GLU A 27 -1.98 -5.87 -28.51
C GLU A 27 -0.68 -5.98 -27.67
N THR A 28 0.47 -6.24 -28.32
CA THR A 28 1.78 -6.27 -27.66
C THR A 28 2.43 -4.90 -27.49
N SER A 29 2.07 -3.91 -28.31
CA SER A 29 2.53 -2.51 -28.19
C SER A 29 1.87 -1.84 -26.98
N ASP A 30 0.55 -1.98 -26.84
CA ASP A 30 -0.22 -1.37 -25.75
C ASP A 30 0.21 -1.91 -24.38
N LYS A 31 0.49 -3.21 -24.29
CA LYS A 31 1.01 -3.83 -23.06
C LYS A 31 2.36 -3.24 -22.65
N LYS A 32 3.27 -2.99 -23.61
CA LYS A 32 4.58 -2.39 -23.32
C LYS A 32 4.45 -0.94 -22.87
N GLU A 33 3.55 -0.18 -23.46
CA GLU A 33 3.28 1.21 -23.07
C GLU A 33 2.71 1.30 -21.66
N ILE A 34 1.74 0.45 -21.32
CA ILE A 34 1.16 0.37 -19.97
C ILE A 34 2.25 0.04 -18.93
N ILE A 35 3.11 -0.94 -19.21
CA ILE A 35 4.23 -1.31 -18.31
C ILE A 35 5.20 -0.15 -18.13
N ALA A 36 5.58 0.52 -19.22
CA ALA A 36 6.49 1.66 -19.16
C ALA A 36 5.91 2.83 -18.34
N ARG A 37 4.60 3.08 -18.49
CA ARG A 37 3.89 4.09 -17.71
C ARG A 37 3.86 3.74 -16.23
N ASP A 38 3.46 2.53 -15.85
CA ASP A 38 3.32 2.12 -14.46
C ASP A 38 4.69 2.07 -13.74
N ILE A 39 5.76 1.67 -14.44
CA ILE A 39 7.14 1.80 -13.95
C ILE A 39 7.49 3.28 -13.75
N GLY A 40 7.17 4.13 -14.73
CA GLY A 40 7.41 5.57 -14.68
C GLY A 40 6.72 6.25 -13.50
N THR A 41 5.45 5.93 -13.23
CA THR A 41 4.70 6.51 -12.11
C THR A 41 5.28 6.08 -10.77
N CYS A 42 5.70 4.81 -10.61
CA CYS A 42 6.37 4.35 -9.39
C CYS A 42 7.68 5.12 -9.14
N TYR A 43 8.51 5.32 -10.16
CA TYR A 43 9.74 6.11 -10.02
C TYR A 43 9.45 7.57 -9.66
N LEU A 44 8.49 8.22 -10.34
CA LEU A 44 8.11 9.59 -10.04
C LEU A 44 7.62 9.73 -8.59
N TRP A 45 6.78 8.81 -8.15
CA TRP A 45 6.36 8.73 -6.75
C TRP A 45 7.58 8.59 -5.83
N TYR A 46 8.45 7.60 -6.07
CA TYR A 46 9.63 7.33 -5.25
C TYR A 46 10.52 8.57 -5.06
N TRP A 47 10.81 9.30 -6.15
CA TRP A 47 11.64 10.49 -6.12
C TRP A 47 10.96 11.67 -5.42
N SER A 48 9.63 11.72 -5.39
CA SER A 48 8.87 12.73 -4.63
C SER A 48 8.77 12.41 -3.13
N GLN A 49 9.04 11.17 -2.72
CA GLN A 49 8.83 10.77 -1.32
C GLN A 49 9.97 11.23 -0.41
N PRO A 50 9.64 11.71 0.81
CA PRO A 50 10.64 12.07 1.80
C PRO A 50 11.48 10.84 2.21
N ASN A 51 12.58 11.08 2.92
CA ASN A 51 13.31 9.99 3.58
C ASN A 51 12.36 9.33 4.63
N PRO A 52 12.18 7.99 4.60
CA PRO A 52 11.31 7.27 5.54
C PRO A 52 11.66 7.52 7.01
N ASP A 53 12.92 7.80 7.36
CA ASP A 53 13.35 8.06 8.73
C ASP A 53 12.58 9.24 9.37
N SER A 54 12.22 10.24 8.56
CA SER A 54 11.45 11.40 9.01
C SER A 54 10.02 11.06 9.44
N LEU A 55 9.46 9.99 8.86
CA LEU A 55 8.14 9.46 9.18
C LEU A 55 8.25 8.45 10.33
N LEU A 56 9.23 7.54 10.28
CA LEU A 56 9.49 6.56 11.33
C LEU A 56 9.71 7.21 12.70
N ALA A 57 10.43 8.33 12.75
CA ALA A 57 10.65 9.10 13.98
C ALA A 57 9.34 9.62 14.63
N LYS A 58 8.22 9.61 13.89
CA LYS A 58 6.89 10.05 14.34
C LYS A 58 5.93 8.87 14.54
N THR A 59 6.45 7.65 14.57
CA THR A 59 5.69 6.42 14.82
C THR A 59 6.20 5.70 16.06
N LEU A 60 5.36 4.86 16.65
CA LEU A 60 5.80 3.95 17.70
C LEU A 60 6.31 2.64 17.09
N LYS A 61 7.15 1.94 17.86
CA LYS A 61 7.59 0.58 17.57
C LYS A 61 6.61 -0.41 18.20
N PRO A 62 6.11 -1.40 17.44
CA PRO A 62 5.24 -2.45 17.99
C PRO A 62 6.05 -3.45 18.82
N PRO A 63 5.41 -4.28 19.66
CA PRO A 63 6.04 -5.46 20.24
C PRO A 63 6.64 -6.39 19.17
N CYS A 64 7.79 -7.03 19.43
CA CYS A 64 8.33 -8.04 18.52
C CYS A 64 7.54 -9.34 18.53
N SER A 65 6.81 -9.61 19.62
CA SER A 65 5.94 -10.75 19.75
C SER A 65 4.67 -10.39 20.52
N ILE A 66 3.56 -11.01 20.13
CA ILE A 66 2.26 -10.89 20.77
C ILE A 66 1.69 -12.27 21.08
N SER A 67 0.64 -12.30 21.89
CA SER A 67 -0.12 -13.54 22.11
C SER A 67 -0.69 -14.07 20.80
N ALA A 68 -0.58 -15.38 20.57
CA ALA A 68 -1.21 -16.07 19.45
C ALA A 68 -2.75 -16.00 19.46
N ALA A 69 -3.35 -15.48 20.53
CA ALA A 69 -4.77 -15.16 20.59
C ALA A 69 -5.16 -13.84 19.89
N PHE A 70 -4.19 -13.04 19.41
CA PHE A 70 -4.41 -11.77 18.73
C PHE A 70 -5.38 -10.83 19.49
N PRO A 71 -4.95 -10.27 20.64
CA PRO A 71 -5.80 -9.38 21.42
C PRO A 71 -6.23 -8.16 20.60
N PRO A 72 -7.38 -7.53 20.87
CA PRO A 72 -7.88 -6.40 20.06
C PRO A 72 -7.00 -5.14 20.16
N THR A 73 -6.17 -5.05 21.20
CA THR A 73 -5.22 -3.95 21.41
C THR A 73 -3.87 -4.47 21.90
N LEU A 74 -2.81 -3.74 21.59
CA LEU A 74 -1.46 -3.98 22.13
C LEU A 74 -0.98 -2.78 22.97
N PRO A 75 0.07 -2.96 23.80
CA PRO A 75 0.67 -1.86 24.55
C PRO A 75 1.03 -0.67 23.67
N GLY A 76 0.80 0.54 24.17
CA GLY A 76 1.05 1.77 23.41
C GLY A 76 -0.08 2.19 22.48
N GLY A 77 -1.27 1.58 22.57
CA GLY A 77 -2.47 2.03 21.86
C GLY A 77 -2.60 1.50 20.43
N TRP A 78 -1.88 0.45 20.09
CA TRP A 78 -2.06 -0.23 18.80
C TRP A 78 -3.41 -0.96 18.78
N THR A 79 -4.13 -0.84 17.69
CA THR A 79 -5.46 -1.46 17.51
C THR A 79 -5.46 -2.37 16.29
N THR A 80 -6.28 -3.42 16.30
CA THR A 80 -6.43 -4.32 15.15
C THR A 80 -6.67 -3.54 13.86
N ASP A 81 -6.00 -3.95 12.78
CA ASP A 81 -6.25 -3.44 11.44
C ASP A 81 -7.44 -4.17 10.80
N PRO A 82 -8.55 -3.49 10.48
CA PRO A 82 -9.69 -4.11 9.80
C PRO A 82 -9.33 -4.74 8.45
N GLY A 83 -8.27 -4.27 7.77
CA GLY A 83 -7.80 -4.83 6.51
C GLY A 83 -6.99 -6.13 6.65
N CYS A 84 -6.58 -6.49 7.86
CA CYS A 84 -5.86 -7.71 8.18
C CYS A 84 -6.13 -8.15 9.63
N ASP A 85 -7.34 -8.63 9.86
CA ASP A 85 -7.83 -9.07 11.17
C ASP A 85 -7.74 -10.59 11.29
N ALA A 86 -7.02 -11.09 12.30
CA ALA A 86 -6.85 -12.51 12.55
C ALA A 86 -8.17 -13.27 12.72
N SER A 87 -9.20 -12.62 13.26
CA SER A 87 -10.52 -13.23 13.44
C SER A 87 -11.29 -13.44 12.12
N GLN A 88 -10.85 -12.78 11.04
CA GLN A 88 -11.48 -12.83 9.72
C GLN A 88 -10.72 -13.72 8.72
N GLN A 89 -9.72 -14.46 9.20
CA GLN A 89 -8.98 -15.41 8.37
C GLN A 89 -9.90 -16.52 7.81
N PRO A 90 -9.65 -17.00 6.58
CA PRO A 90 -8.55 -16.65 5.68
C PRO A 90 -8.83 -15.45 4.76
N ASN A 91 -10.00 -14.81 4.86
CA ASN A 91 -10.49 -13.84 3.87
C ASN A 91 -10.09 -12.40 4.21
N THR A 92 -8.85 -12.19 4.66
CA THR A 92 -8.31 -10.89 5.06
C THR A 92 -6.83 -10.76 4.63
N CYS A 93 -6.17 -9.64 4.92
CA CYS A 93 -4.74 -9.45 4.65
C CYS A 93 -4.33 -9.46 3.16
N ASN A 94 -5.21 -9.00 2.26
CA ASN A 94 -4.96 -9.02 0.81
C ASN A 94 -3.67 -8.29 0.37
N LEU A 95 -3.31 -7.23 1.09
CA LEU A 95 -2.10 -6.43 0.83
C LEU A 95 -0.86 -6.97 1.56
N HIS A 96 -1.05 -7.83 2.58
CA HIS A 96 0.01 -8.38 3.45
C HIS A 96 0.01 -9.91 3.42
N LYS A 97 0.17 -10.48 2.22
CA LYS A 97 0.15 -11.94 2.02
C LYS A 97 1.22 -12.62 2.88
N GLY A 98 0.79 -13.44 3.83
CA GLY A 98 1.65 -14.13 4.80
C GLY A 98 1.44 -13.67 6.25
N ALA A 99 0.83 -12.49 6.45
CA ALA A 99 0.36 -12.07 7.76
C ALA A 99 -0.88 -12.87 8.19
N TYR A 100 -0.98 -13.13 9.50
CA TYR A 100 -2.19 -13.66 10.12
C TYR A 100 -3.04 -12.56 10.74
N GLY A 101 -2.42 -11.50 11.28
CA GLY A 101 -3.12 -10.30 11.71
C GLY A 101 -2.17 -9.11 11.80
N CYS A 102 -2.71 -7.92 11.63
CA CYS A 102 -1.98 -6.67 11.75
C CYS A 102 -2.64 -5.71 12.74
N TYR A 103 -1.85 -4.76 13.20
CA TYR A 103 -2.26 -3.68 14.08
C TYR A 103 -1.81 -2.35 13.50
N ARG A 104 -2.58 -1.30 13.73
CA ARG A 104 -2.23 0.07 13.36
C ARG A 104 -2.04 0.93 14.57
N HIS A 105 -1.21 1.96 14.42
CA HIS A 105 -1.02 3.00 15.40
C HIS A 105 -0.65 4.32 14.72
N ALA A 106 -1.09 5.44 15.30
CA ALA A 106 -0.63 6.78 14.96
C ALA A 106 -0.65 7.66 16.21
N LEU A 107 0.26 8.63 16.30
CA LEU A 107 0.32 9.58 17.43
C LEU A 107 -0.77 10.67 17.36
N SER A 108 -1.42 10.81 16.20
CA SER A 108 -2.46 11.79 15.92
C SER A 108 -3.44 11.19 14.91
N SER A 109 -4.62 11.80 14.77
CA SER A 109 -5.60 11.44 13.75
C SER A 109 -5.20 11.84 12.33
N THR A 110 -4.06 12.54 12.16
CA THR A 110 -3.52 12.97 10.85
C THR A 110 -2.01 12.80 10.82
N GLY A 111 -1.44 12.62 9.62
CA GLY A 111 0.00 12.44 9.44
C GLY A 111 0.44 10.98 9.61
N PRO A 112 1.72 10.72 9.92
CA PRO A 112 2.30 9.39 9.79
C PRO A 112 1.67 8.37 10.74
N GLY A 113 1.47 7.16 10.22
CA GLY A 113 1.02 5.99 10.96
C GLY A 113 1.99 4.82 10.76
N ALA A 114 1.83 3.77 11.56
CA ALA A 114 2.53 2.52 11.37
C ALA A 114 1.54 1.37 11.41
N GLN A 115 1.80 0.37 10.57
CA GLN A 115 1.11 -0.90 10.57
C GLN A 115 2.12 -2.01 10.88
N ALA A 116 1.81 -2.84 11.88
CA ALA A 116 2.63 -3.94 12.34
C ALA A 116 1.89 -5.26 12.10
N CYS A 117 2.49 -6.16 11.34
CA CYS A 117 1.89 -7.44 10.99
C CYS A 117 2.64 -8.59 11.64
N TYR A 118 1.90 -9.63 12.00
CA TYR A 118 2.39 -10.79 12.71
C TYR A 118 2.00 -12.08 12.00
N ASP A 119 2.86 -13.09 12.12
CA ASP A 119 2.56 -14.45 11.66
C ASP A 119 1.54 -15.13 12.60
N LYS A 120 1.12 -16.35 12.25
CA LYS A 120 0.15 -17.12 13.06
C LYS A 120 0.61 -17.41 14.49
N ASN A 121 1.90 -17.30 14.78
CA ASN A 121 2.48 -17.53 16.10
C ASN A 121 2.65 -16.21 16.88
N GLY A 122 2.14 -15.10 16.35
CA GLY A 122 2.29 -13.78 16.97
C GLY A 122 3.72 -13.24 16.87
N GLN A 123 4.53 -13.67 15.89
CA GLN A 123 5.86 -13.10 15.64
C GLN A 123 5.80 -11.97 14.64
N TRP A 124 6.41 -10.83 14.95
CA TRP A 124 6.44 -9.67 14.06
C TRP A 124 7.16 -10.01 12.75
N ILE A 125 6.56 -9.63 11.63
CA ILE A 125 7.10 -9.89 10.30
C ILE A 125 7.91 -8.68 9.85
N SER A 126 9.20 -8.88 9.65
CA SER A 126 10.16 -7.87 9.18
C SER A 126 10.35 -7.83 7.67
N ASP A 127 10.03 -8.93 6.99
CA ASP A 127 10.23 -9.10 5.55
C ASP A 127 8.97 -8.69 4.79
N PRO A 128 9.01 -7.59 3.99
CA PRO A 128 7.87 -7.16 3.18
C PRO A 128 7.34 -8.23 2.24
N TRP A 129 8.20 -9.16 1.82
CA TRP A 129 7.85 -10.27 0.93
C TRP A 129 7.13 -11.41 1.63
N LYS A 130 7.00 -11.35 2.96
CA LYS A 130 6.30 -12.33 3.80
C LYS A 130 5.07 -11.75 4.51
N GLY A 131 4.61 -10.56 4.10
CA GLY A 131 3.43 -9.91 4.67
C GLY A 131 3.75 -9.00 5.84
N ALA A 132 4.93 -8.38 5.86
CA ALA A 132 5.18 -7.30 6.82
C ALA A 132 4.18 -6.16 6.64
N GLY A 133 3.91 -5.44 7.73
CA GLY A 133 3.15 -4.20 7.66
C GLY A 133 3.98 -3.09 7.03
N THR A 134 3.39 -1.92 6.84
CA THR A 134 4.10 -0.78 6.26
C THR A 134 3.99 0.45 7.16
N LEU A 135 4.99 1.32 7.06
CA LEU A 135 4.84 2.71 7.42
C LEU A 135 3.75 3.34 6.55
N ASP A 136 2.97 4.24 7.12
CA ASP A 136 1.98 5.05 6.41
C ASP A 136 2.45 6.51 6.45
N ALA A 137 2.47 7.21 5.31
CA ALA A 137 2.66 8.66 5.34
C ALA A 137 1.43 9.37 5.91
N GLU A 138 0.25 8.80 5.68
CA GLU A 138 -1.02 9.26 6.21
C GLU A 138 -1.73 8.08 6.90
N THR A 139 -1.96 8.18 8.19
CA THR A 139 -2.68 7.16 8.95
C THR A 139 -4.12 7.03 8.46
N PRO A 140 -4.71 5.82 8.40
CA PRO A 140 -6.14 5.67 8.14
C PRO A 140 -7.01 5.78 9.40
N LEU A 141 -6.44 5.98 10.60
CA LEU A 141 -7.16 5.98 11.88
C LEU A 141 -7.95 7.27 12.19
N GLY A 142 -8.12 8.14 11.19
CA GLY A 142 -8.88 9.39 11.28
C GLY A 142 -10.30 9.28 10.74
N ASP A 143 -10.77 10.37 10.14
CA ASP A 143 -12.06 10.40 9.44
C ASP A 143 -11.96 9.87 8.00
N THR A 144 -13.07 9.92 7.26
CA THR A 144 -13.12 9.50 5.85
C THR A 144 -12.18 10.29 4.95
N ILE A 145 -11.93 11.58 5.24
CA ILE A 145 -10.99 12.41 4.48
C ILE A 145 -9.58 11.86 4.67
N GLN A 146 -9.24 11.54 5.92
CA GLN A 146 -7.95 10.97 6.27
C GLN A 146 -7.76 9.57 5.65
N ALA A 147 -8.79 8.72 5.66
CA ALA A 147 -8.76 7.43 4.95
C ALA A 147 -8.53 7.62 3.43
N GLY A 148 -9.13 8.66 2.84
CA GLY A 148 -8.89 9.03 1.44
C GLY A 148 -7.44 9.48 1.18
N LYS A 149 -6.85 10.25 2.09
CA LYS A 149 -5.43 10.64 2.01
C LYS A 149 -4.51 9.44 2.10
N HIS A 150 -4.74 8.52 3.04
CA HIS A 150 -4.01 7.26 3.14
C HIS A 150 -4.09 6.46 1.84
N PHE A 151 -5.30 6.35 1.26
CA PHE A 151 -5.49 5.63 0.01
C PHE A 151 -4.63 6.21 -1.13
N VAL A 152 -4.61 7.53 -1.28
CA VAL A 152 -3.81 8.19 -2.34
C VAL A 152 -2.31 8.16 -2.04
N ALA A 153 -1.91 8.38 -0.79
CA ALA A 153 -0.50 8.54 -0.42
C ALA A 153 0.26 7.21 -0.27
N ASP A 154 -0.44 6.13 0.09
CA ASP A 154 0.17 4.85 0.48
C ASP A 154 -0.40 3.68 -0.35
N VAL A 155 -1.72 3.59 -0.54
CA VAL A 155 -2.34 2.45 -1.25
C VAL A 155 -2.15 2.52 -2.77
N VAL A 156 -2.46 3.64 -3.42
CA VAL A 156 -2.28 3.80 -4.88
C VAL A 156 -0.83 3.53 -5.32
N PRO A 157 0.20 4.10 -4.67
CA PRO A 157 1.58 3.81 -5.02
C PRO A 157 1.98 2.35 -4.81
N TYR A 158 1.43 1.67 -3.80
CA TYR A 158 1.61 0.22 -3.66
C TYR A 158 1.05 -0.52 -4.88
N TYR A 159 -0.12 -0.14 -5.38
CA TYR A 159 -0.68 -0.76 -6.58
C TYR A 159 0.18 -0.48 -7.81
N ASP A 160 0.57 0.77 -8.04
CA ASP A 160 1.41 1.17 -9.17
C ASP A 160 2.77 0.44 -9.16
N CYS A 161 3.42 0.36 -7.99
CA CYS A 161 4.74 -0.25 -7.85
C CYS A 161 4.71 -1.79 -7.76
N CYS A 162 3.68 -2.40 -7.18
CA CYS A 162 3.70 -3.81 -6.78
C CYS A 162 2.59 -4.70 -7.38
N LYS A 163 1.49 -4.16 -7.91
CA LYS A 163 0.33 -4.95 -8.36
C LYS A 163 -0.09 -4.71 -9.81
N LEU A 164 0.04 -3.49 -10.31
CA LEU A 164 -0.45 -3.09 -11.64
C LEU A 164 0.55 -3.33 -12.75
N THR A 165 1.84 -3.51 -12.43
CA THR A 165 2.81 -3.98 -13.41
C THR A 165 2.35 -5.35 -13.93
N LEU A 166 1.91 -5.40 -15.21
CA LEU A 166 1.48 -6.63 -15.92
C LEU A 166 2.46 -7.81 -15.73
N PHE A 167 3.73 -7.50 -15.43
CA PHE A 167 4.71 -8.42 -14.91
C PHE A 167 5.16 -7.94 -13.54
N PHE A 168 4.99 -8.78 -12.52
CA PHE A 168 5.46 -8.46 -11.17
C PHE A 168 6.98 -8.22 -11.17
N GLN A 169 7.40 -6.97 -10.98
CA GLN A 169 8.80 -6.60 -10.96
C GLN A 169 9.25 -6.34 -9.52
N LYS A 170 9.89 -7.35 -8.92
CA LYS A 170 10.36 -7.32 -7.53
C LYS A 170 11.14 -6.04 -7.21
N HIS A 171 12.01 -5.61 -8.12
CA HIS A 171 12.85 -4.43 -7.97
C HIS A 171 12.06 -3.11 -7.98
N ILE A 172 10.97 -3.02 -8.76
CA ILE A 172 10.09 -1.83 -8.76
C ILE A 172 9.30 -1.76 -7.46
N CYS A 173 8.77 -2.89 -6.99
CA CYS A 173 8.06 -2.93 -5.71
C CYS A 173 9.00 -2.65 -4.51
N ASN A 174 10.30 -2.96 -4.61
CA ASN A 174 11.27 -2.54 -3.58
C ASN A 174 11.34 -1.01 -3.42
N LEU A 175 11.13 -0.23 -4.48
CA LEU A 175 11.08 1.24 -4.37
C LEU A 175 9.97 1.69 -3.40
N TYR A 176 8.82 1.01 -3.45
CA TYR A 176 7.75 1.24 -2.47
C TYR A 176 8.21 0.94 -1.04
N TYR A 177 8.77 -0.25 -0.81
CA TYR A 177 9.20 -0.65 0.54
C TYR A 177 10.39 0.15 1.07
N GLU A 178 11.23 0.73 0.21
CA GLU A 178 12.27 1.67 0.63
C GLU A 178 11.69 2.96 1.22
N LYS A 179 10.53 3.41 0.72
CA LYS A 179 9.86 4.63 1.21
C LYS A 179 8.78 4.36 2.25
N ARG A 180 8.29 3.12 2.33
CA ARG A 180 7.29 2.63 3.29
C ARG A 180 7.74 1.31 3.93
N PRO A 181 8.87 1.33 4.67
CA PRO A 181 9.39 0.11 5.29
C PRO A 181 8.48 -0.35 6.44
N PRO A 182 8.56 -1.62 6.86
CA PRO A 182 7.83 -2.15 8.02
C PRO A 182 8.27 -1.56 9.37
N GLY A 183 9.37 -0.80 9.38
CA GLY A 183 9.94 -0.22 10.59
C GLY A 183 10.73 -1.24 11.41
N GLN A 184 10.69 -1.11 12.73
CA GLN A 184 11.36 -1.97 13.70
C GLN A 184 10.43 -2.28 14.86
N CYS A 185 10.48 -3.49 15.38
CA CYS A 185 9.81 -3.85 16.63
C CYS A 185 10.68 -3.53 17.86
N GLN A 186 10.09 -3.60 19.04
CA GLN A 186 10.75 -3.51 20.35
C GLN A 186 10.26 -4.63 21.29
N ASN A 187 11.13 -5.09 22.19
CA ASN A 187 10.80 -6.07 23.23
C ASN A 187 10.37 -5.39 24.52
#